data_AF-A0A7X9BC95-F1
#
_entry.id   AF-A0A7X9BC95-F1
#
_cell.length_a   1.000
_cell.length_b   1.000
_cell.length_c   1.000
_cell.angle_alpha   90.00
_cell.angle_beta   90.00
_cell.angle_gamma   90.00
#
_symmetry.space_group_name_H-M   'P 1'
#
loop_
_entity.id
_entity.type
_entity.pdbx_description
1 polymer ?
#
loop_
_entity_poly.entity_id
_entity_poly.type
_entity_poly.pdbx_seq_one_letter_code
_entity_poly.pdbx_strand_id
1 'polypeptide(L)' 'MKQRIEFICEFCHVTPTITNGSIKRINNTNLNYIEPHKIVVNDTTFLAFNYSTDIYIGNLNKKIKLVELEDYIKSR' A
#
# COMPACT_ATOMS: atom_id res chain seq x y z
N MET A 1 -8.28 0.42 5.97
CA MET A 1 -7.11 -0.16 5.28
C MET A 1 -5.84 0.00 6.12
N LYS A 2 -5.49 1.22 6.54
CA LYS A 2 -4.37 1.51 7.46
C LYS A 2 -4.27 0.53 8.65
N GLN A 3 -5.32 0.39 9.45
CA GLN A 3 -5.34 -0.51 10.60
C GLN A 3 -5.03 -1.98 10.26
N ARG A 4 -5.48 -2.48 9.09
CA ARG A 4 -5.20 -3.86 8.67
C ARG A 4 -3.72 -4.06 8.33
N ILE A 5 -3.10 -3.05 7.71
CA ILE A 5 -1.68 -3.10 7.34
C ILE A 5 -0.81 -2.96 8.59
N GLU A 6 -1.17 -2.05 9.50
CA GLU A 6 -0.51 -1.91 10.80
C GLU A 6 -0.55 -3.22 11.59
N PHE A 7 -1.71 -3.88 11.64
CA PHE A 7 -1.87 -5.18 12.31
C PHE A 7 -1.02 -6.29 11.69
N ILE A 8 -0.97 -6.39 10.35
CA ILE A 8 -0.09 -7.36 9.66
C ILE A 8 1.39 -7.07 9.96
N CYS A 9 1.79 -5.80 9.94
CA CYS A 9 3.18 -5.42 10.22
C CYS A 9 3.56 -5.69 11.68
N GLU A 10 2.62 -5.47 12.62
CA GLU A 10 2.78 -5.81 14.04
C GLU A 10 3.03 -7.31 14.23
N PHE A 11 2.27 -8.18 13.55
CA PHE A 11 2.52 -9.64 13.53
C PHE A 11 3.87 -10.03 12.94
N CYS A 12 4.38 -9.25 11.98
CA CYS A 12 5.71 -9.45 11.42
C CYS A 12 6.82 -8.84 12.29
N HIS A 13 6.49 -8.18 13.40
CA HIS A 13 7.42 -7.39 14.21
C HIS A 13 8.18 -6.31 13.43
N VAL A 14 7.54 -5.71 12.42
CA VAL A 14 8.11 -4.62 11.62
C VAL A 14 7.30 -3.34 11.80
N THR A 15 7.99 -2.19 11.91
CA THR A 15 7.32 -0.88 11.97
C THR A 15 7.19 -0.28 10.57
N PRO A 16 5.98 -0.13 10.02
CA PRO A 16 5.78 0.48 8.72
C PRO A 16 5.82 2.02 8.81
N THR A 17 6.35 2.68 7.79
CA THR A 17 6.12 4.11 7.57
C THR A 17 4.97 4.28 6.59
N ILE A 18 3.84 4.83 7.04
CA ILE A 18 2.64 5.00 6.22
C ILE A 18 2.44 6.47 5.87
N THR A 19 2.44 6.78 4.57
CA THR A 19 2.05 8.09 4.03
C THR A 19 0.71 7.95 3.33
N ASN A 20 -0.28 8.74 3.77
CA ASN A 20 -1.60 8.71 3.16
C ASN A 20 -1.55 9.25 1.73
N GLY A 21 -2.23 8.57 0.82
CA GLY A 21 -2.52 9.05 -0.52
C GLY A 21 -3.58 10.15 -0.52
N SER A 22 -3.84 10.70 -1.69
CA SER A 22 -4.78 11.79 -1.90
C SER A 22 -5.58 11.59 -3.18
N ILE A 23 -6.76 12.21 -3.26
CA ILE A 23 -7.54 12.28 -4.50
C ILE A 23 -7.48 13.72 -4.98
N LYS A 24 -7.04 13.92 -6.23
CA LYS A 24 -6.88 15.22 -6.85
C LYS A 24 -7.72 15.28 -8.12
N ARG A 25 -8.62 16.25 -8.22
CA ARG A 25 -9.37 16.50 -9.45
C ARG A 25 -8.46 17.18 -10.47
N ILE A 26 -8.48 16.71 -11.72
CA ILE A 26 -7.71 17.32 -12.81
C ILE A 26 -8.54 18.46 -13.40
N ASN A 27 -7.97 19.67 -13.42
CA ASN A 27 -8.66 20.87 -13.89
C ASN A 27 -9.18 20.69 -15.33
N ASN A 28 -10.38 21.22 -15.59
CA ASN A 28 -11.06 21.18 -16.89
C ASN A 28 -11.34 19.77 -17.44
N THR A 29 -11.31 18.74 -16.59
CA THR A 29 -11.72 17.37 -16.95
C THR A 29 -12.68 16.80 -15.91
N ASN A 30 -13.34 15.70 -16.26
CA ASN A 30 -14.12 14.87 -15.33
C ASN A 30 -13.26 13.78 -14.64
N LEU A 31 -11.93 13.86 -14.77
CA LEU A 31 -11.02 12.86 -14.25
C LEU A 31 -10.50 13.23 -12.86
N ASN A 32 -10.37 12.20 -12.01
CA ASN A 32 -9.70 12.29 -10.73
C ASN A 32 -8.41 11.47 -10.77
N TYR A 33 -7.30 12.09 -10.40
CA TYR A 33 -6.06 11.41 -10.10
C TYR A 33 -6.12 10.83 -8.69
N ILE A 34 -5.81 9.53 -8.56
CA ILE A 34 -5.77 8.83 -7.28
C ILE A 34 -4.32 8.53 -6.96
N GLU A 35 -3.79 9.19 -5.94
CA GLU A 35 -2.51 8.86 -5.37
C GLU A 35 -2.69 7.72 -4.34
N PRO A 36 -1.94 6.61 -4.47
CA PRO A 36 -2.04 5.51 -3.53
C PRO A 36 -1.46 5.87 -2.16
N HIS A 37 -1.92 5.18 -1.12
CA HIS A 37 -1.22 5.17 0.16
C HIS A 37 0.12 4.47 0.00
N LYS A 38 1.20 5.07 0.50
CA LYS A 38 2.53 4.49 0.49
C LYS A 38 2.82 3.88 1.84
N ILE A 39 3.23 2.62 1.86
CA ILE A 39 3.69 1.93 3.06
C ILE A 39 5.13 1.48 2.82
N VAL A 40 6.05 1.90 3.67
CA VAL A 40 7.47 1.50 3.59
C VAL A 40 7.77 0.53 4.72
N VAL A 41 8.26 -0.66 4.38
CA VAL A 41 8.65 -1.75 5.30
C VAL A 41 9.98 -2.30 4.77
N ASN A 42 11.04 -2.30 5.58
CA ASN A 42 12.37 -2.82 5.22
C ASN A 42 12.82 -2.39 3.80
N ASP A 43 12.85 -1.07 3.55
CA ASP A 43 13.20 -0.43 2.26
C ASP A 43 12.30 -0.77 1.06
N THR A 44 11.24 -1.55 1.29
CA THR A 44 10.26 -1.91 0.27
C THR A 44 9.09 -0.97 0.34
N THR A 45 8.82 -0.27 -0.76
CA THR A 45 7.62 0.57 -0.87
C THR A 45 6.46 -0.27 -1.40
N PHE A 46 5.34 -0.23 -0.69
CA PHE A 46 4.08 -0.81 -1.10
C PHE A 46 3.07 0.30 -1.42
N LEU A 47 2.27 0.09 -2.45
CA LEU A 47 1.22 1.03 -2.86
C LEU A 47 -0.13 0.37 -2.61
N ALA A 48 -0.95 1.02 -1.78
CA ALA A 48 -2.24 0.53 -1.35
C ALA A 48 -3.37 1.47 -1.80
N PHE A 49 -4.41 0.90 -2.39
CA PHE A 49 -5.60 1.63 -2.81
C PHE A 49 -6.77 1.28 -1.89
N ASN A 50 -7.49 2.30 -1.43
CA ASN A 50 -8.70 2.09 -0.66
C ASN A 50 -9.65 1.12 -1.40
N TYR A 51 -10.28 0.21 -0.66
CA TYR A 51 -11.20 -0.82 -1.16
C TYR A 51 -10.58 -1.89 -2.08
N SER A 52 -9.26 -1.87 -2.31
CA SER A 52 -8.57 -2.95 -3.04
C SER A 52 -8.16 -4.09 -2.10
N THR A 53 -8.21 -5.31 -2.62
CA THR A 53 -7.60 -6.50 -2.00
C THR A 53 -6.14 -6.70 -2.42
N ASP A 54 -5.69 -5.95 -3.42
CA ASP A 54 -4.34 -6.04 -3.94
C ASP A 54 -3.46 -4.95 -3.34
N ILE A 55 -2.19 -5.27 -3.16
CA ILE A 55 -1.14 -4.33 -2.78
C ILE A 55 0.00 -4.41 -3.79
N TYR A 56 0.44 -3.26 -4.27
CA TYR A 56 1.47 -3.17 -5.30
C TYR A 56 2.85 -3.02 -4.68
N ILE A 57 3.88 -3.53 -5.33
CA ILE A 57 5.25 -3.57 -4.81
C ILE A 57 6.13 -2.68 -5.69
N GLY A 58 6.57 -1.55 -5.14
CA GLY A 58 7.43 -0.55 -5.76
C GLY A 58 6.74 0.29 -6.84
N ASN A 59 5.98 -0.34 -7.74
CA ASN A 59 5.27 0.30 -8.84
C ASN A 59 3.97 -0.46 -9.17
N LEU A 60 3.21 0.02 -10.16
CA LEU A 60 1.91 -0.53 -10.54
C LEU A 60 1.96 -1.82 -11.39
N ASN A 61 3.15 -2.33 -11.73
CA ASN A 61 3.29 -3.51 -12.58
C ASN A 61 3.28 -4.81 -11.77
N LYS A 62 3.73 -4.77 -10.50
CA LYS A 62 3.80 -5.94 -9.63
C LYS A 62 2.86 -5.78 -8.45
N LYS A 63 2.00 -6.76 -8.22
CA LYS A 63 1.07 -6.80 -7.10
C LYS A 63 0.98 -8.19 -6.48
N ILE A 64 0.62 -8.21 -5.21
CA ILE A 64 0.26 -9.41 -4.43
C ILE A 64 -1.09 -9.14 -3.77
N LYS A 65 -1.75 -10.19 -3.29
CA LYS A 65 -2.94 -10.00 -2.46
C LYS A 65 -2.53 -9.54 -1.07
N LEU A 66 -3.38 -8.77 -0.41
CA LEU A 66 -3.15 -8.32 0.96
C LEU A 66 -2.92 -9.49 1.94
N VAL A 67 -3.56 -10.64 1.68
CA VAL A 67 -3.37 -11.86 2.50
C VAL A 67 -1.97 -12.47 2.37
N GLU A 68 -1.25 -12.15 1.29
CA GLU A 68 0.11 -12.63 1.02
C GLU A 68 1.18 -11.65 1.55
N LEU A 69 0.76 -10.51 2.11
CA LEU A 69 1.67 -9.46 2.56
C LEU A 69 2.55 -9.93 3.72
N GLU A 70 1.98 -10.68 4.66
CA GLU A 70 2.72 -11.25 5.80
C GLU A 70 3.85 -12.16 5.31
N ASP A 71 3.52 -13.13 4.45
CA ASP A 71 4.48 -14.07 3.88
C ASP A 71 5.56 -13.34 3.08
N TYR A 72 5.17 -12.31 2.32
CA TYR A 72 6.11 -11.51 1.55
C TYR A 72 7.11 -10.77 2.45
N ILE A 73 6.64 -10.16 3.54
CA ILE A 73 7.50 -9.45 4.51
C ILE A 73 8.47 -10.43 5.19
N LYS A 74 7.99 -11.62 5.60
CA LYS A 74 8.81 -12.64 6.26
C LYS A 74 9.81 -13.33 5.32
N SER A 75 9.54 -13.34 4.02
CA SER A 75 10.43 -13.97 3.02
C SER A 75 11.71 -13.18 2.71
N ARG A 76 11.84 -11.97 3.27
CA ARG A 76 12.98 -11.06 3.11
C ARG A 76 13.71 -10.87 4.43
#